data_AF-X1NKC2-F1
#
_entry.id   AF-X1NKC2-F1
#
_cell.length_a   1.000
_cell.length_b   1.000
_cell.length_c   1.000
_cell.angle_alpha   90.00
_cell.angle_beta   90.00
_cell.angle_gamma   90.00
#
_symmetry.space_group_name_H-M   'P 1'
#
loop_
_entity.id
_entity.type
_entity.pdbx_description
1 polymer ?
#
loop_
_entity_poly.entity_id
_entity_poly.type
_entity_poly.pdbx_seq_one_letter_code
_entity_poly.pdbx_strand_id
1 'polypeptide(L)' 'MSRKPNWSPEEFEFLLQRPQLTDEELRAQMPTRSGAITLVRNFIHSFHTGGDVSGLSKSMMIPRLKRGSWTCPRCGEKK' A
#
# COMPACT_ATOMS: atom_id res chain seq x y z
N MET A 1 -18.15 8.88 -12.57
CA MET A 1 -17.15 9.29 -11.57
C MET A 1 -16.58 8.03 -10.93
N SER A 2 -15.37 7.62 -11.31
CA SER A 2 -14.73 6.42 -10.75
C SER A 2 -14.40 6.67 -9.28
N ARG A 3 -15.10 5.97 -8.38
CA ARG A 3 -14.82 6.00 -6.94
C ARG A 3 -13.36 5.58 -6.75
N LYS A 4 -12.53 6.46 -6.17
CA LYS A 4 -11.19 6.09 -5.71
C LYS A 4 -11.31 4.76 -4.95
N PRO A 5 -10.43 3.77 -5.21
CA PRO A 5 -10.54 2.48 -4.55
C PRO A 5 -10.59 2.72 -3.04
N ASN A 6 -11.73 2.40 -2.44
CA ASN A 6 -12.05 2.74 -1.06
C ASN A 6 -11.38 1.71 -0.14
N TRP A 7 -10.05 1.71 -0.09
CA TRP A 7 -9.30 0.91 0.86
C TRP A 7 -9.72 1.29 2.28
N SER A 8 -9.82 0.31 3.16
CA SER A 8 -9.95 0.56 4.58
C SER A 8 -8.57 0.75 5.22
N PRO A 9 -8.50 1.40 6.39
CA PRO A 9 -7.33 1.37 7.27
C PRO A 9 -6.69 0.00 7.44
N GLU A 10 -7.51 -1.00 7.73
CA GLU A 10 -7.11 -2.35 8.08
C GLU A 10 -6.52 -3.07 6.87
N GLU A 11 -7.12 -2.89 5.69
CA GLU A 11 -6.59 -3.41 4.43
C GLU A 11 -5.21 -2.82 4.10
N PHE A 12 -5.01 -1.53 4.37
CA PHE A 12 -3.73 -0.87 4.14
C PHE A 12 -2.65 -1.31 5.15
N GLU A 13 -3.02 -1.42 6.42
CA GLU A 13 -2.13 -1.93 7.47
C GLU A 13 -1.75 -3.39 7.25
N PHE A 14 -2.70 -4.22 6.81
CA PHE A 14 -2.46 -5.61 6.43
C PHE A 14 -1.35 -5.73 5.38
N LEU A 15 -1.37 -4.85 4.38
CA LEU A 15 -0.38 -4.81 3.30
C LEU A 15 0.99 -4.35 3.83
N LEU A 16 1.04 -3.34 4.71
CA LEU A 16 2.29 -2.86 5.31
C LEU A 16 2.95 -3.89 6.25
N GLN A 17 2.15 -4.69 6.95
CA GLN A 17 2.64 -5.72 7.87
C GLN A 17 3.14 -6.99 7.17
N ARG A 18 2.90 -7.13 5.86
CA ARG A 18 3.24 -8.34 5.09
C ARG A 18 4.11 -8.04 3.86
N PRO A 19 5.25 -7.35 4.02
CA PRO A 19 6.12 -7.02 2.89
C PRO A 19 6.68 -8.26 2.18
N GLN A 20 6.77 -9.40 2.88
CA GLN A 20 7.27 -10.67 2.37
C GLN A 20 6.33 -11.36 1.37
N LEU A 21 5.04 -11.02 1.38
CA LEU A 21 4.08 -11.66 0.49
C LEU A 21 4.20 -11.09 -0.93
N THR A 22 4.16 -11.97 -1.91
CA THR A 22 4.06 -11.61 -3.32
C THR A 22 2.71 -10.96 -3.64
N ASP A 23 2.60 -10.31 -4.80
CA ASP A 23 1.32 -9.76 -5.25
C ASP A 23 0.27 -10.87 -5.43
N GLU A 24 0.67 -12.07 -5.83
CA GLU A 24 -0.22 -13.22 -6.00
C GLU A 24 -0.78 -13.71 -4.66
N GLU A 25 0.07 -13.87 -3.64
CA GLU A 25 -0.37 -14.26 -2.30
C GLU A 25 -1.28 -13.20 -1.66
N LEU A 26 -0.99 -11.92 -1.88
CA LEU A 26 -1.87 -10.84 -1.43
C LEU A 26 -3.20 -10.87 -2.18
N ARG A 27 -3.23 -11.17 -3.49
CA ARG A 27 -4.48 -11.30 -4.25
C ARG A 27 -5.33 -12.46 -3.73
N ALA A 28 -4.72 -13.57 -3.36
CA ALA A 28 -5.41 -14.71 -2.76
C ALA A 28 -6.03 -14.35 -1.40
N GLN A 29 -5.35 -13.54 -0.59
CA GLN A 29 -5.82 -13.14 0.74
C GLN A 29 -6.78 -11.93 0.72
N MET A 30 -6.69 -11.09 -0.32
CA MET A 30 -7.51 -9.88 -0.51
C MET A 30 -8.17 -9.88 -1.89
N PRO A 31 -9.06 -10.83 -2.21
CA PRO A 31 -9.62 -10.99 -3.54
C PRO A 31 -10.37 -9.74 -4.03
N THR A 32 -11.01 -9.00 -3.12
CA THR A 32 -11.70 -7.72 -3.38
C THR A 32 -10.77 -6.58 -3.79
N ARG A 33 -9.46 -6.69 -3.53
CA ARG A 33 -8.43 -5.69 -3.88
C ARG A 33 -7.46 -6.17 -4.93
N SER A 34 -7.69 -7.34 -5.51
CA SER A 34 -6.73 -8.02 -6.39
C SER A 34 -6.20 -7.16 -7.54
N GLY A 35 -7.06 -6.32 -8.14
CA GLY A 35 -6.69 -5.39 -9.22
C GLY A 35 -5.94 -4.12 -8.77
N ALA A 36 -5.92 -3.81 -7.47
CA ALA A 36 -5.31 -2.59 -6.92
C ALA A 36 -4.03 -2.84 -6.12
N ILE A 37 -3.73 -4.08 -5.73
CA ILE A 37 -2.57 -4.43 -4.86
C ILE A 37 -1.25 -3.92 -5.44
N THR A 38 -0.93 -4.29 -6.68
CA THR A 38 0.32 -3.88 -7.34
C THR A 38 0.43 -2.35 -7.42
N LEU A 39 -0.66 -1.69 -7.78
CA LEU A 39 -0.72 -0.23 -7.90
C LEU A 39 -0.45 0.46 -6.55
N VAL A 40 -1.09 0.00 -5.49
CA VAL A 40 -0.91 0.56 -4.14
C VAL A 40 0.51 0.31 -3.63
N ARG A 41 1.08 -0.89 -3.83
CA ARG A 41 2.49 -1.17 -3.47
C ARG A 41 3.46 -0.26 -4.21
N ASN A 42 3.20 0.02 -5.50
CA ASN A 42 4.02 0.96 -6.28
C ASN A 42 3.93 2.37 -5.72
N PHE A 43 2.75 2.87 -5.38
CA PHE A 43 2.62 4.20 -4.76
C PHE A 43 3.27 4.27 -3.37
N ILE A 44 3.19 3.21 -2.56
CA ILE A 44 3.91 3.12 -1.29
C ILE A 44 5.42 3.15 -1.54
N HIS A 45 5.91 2.47 -2.59
CA HIS A 45 7.32 2.53 -2.98
C HIS A 45 7.73 3.92 -3.44
N SER A 46 6.90 4.61 -4.23
CA SER A 46 7.14 6.01 -4.60
C SER A 46 7.18 6.91 -3.36
N PHE A 47 6.28 6.73 -2.39
CA PHE A 47 6.38 7.43 -1.10
C PHE A 47 7.71 7.10 -0.39
N HIS A 48 8.14 5.83 -0.44
CA HIS A 48 9.39 5.38 0.17
C HIS A 48 10.61 6.07 -0.44
N THR A 49 10.66 6.21 -1.76
CA THR A 49 11.77 6.84 -2.49
C THR A 49 11.64 8.36 -2.67
N GLY A 50 10.61 8.99 -2.09
CA GLY A 50 10.40 10.45 -2.17
C GLY A 50 9.78 10.92 -3.49
N GLY A 51 9.18 10.01 -4.26
CA GLY A 51 8.49 10.28 -5.51
C GLY A 51 7.01 10.63 -5.36
N ASP A 52 6.25 10.43 -6.45
CA ASP A 52 4.83 10.80 -6.53
C ASP A 52 3.91 9.86 -5.74
N VAL A 53 3.00 10.47 -4.98
CA VAL A 53 2.04 9.79 -4.08
C VAL A 53 0.61 10.20 -4.35
N SER A 54 0.36 10.82 -5.50
CA SER A 54 -0.96 11.33 -5.94
C SER A 54 -2.06 10.25 -5.93
N GLY A 55 -1.68 8.98 -6.07
CA GLY A 55 -2.59 7.85 -6.01
C GLY A 55 -2.94 7.35 -4.60
N LEU A 56 -2.24 7.83 -3.56
CA LEU A 56 -2.55 7.48 -2.17
C LEU A 56 -3.60 8.43 -1.58
N SER A 57 -4.44 7.90 -0.70
CA SER A 57 -5.35 8.74 0.09
C SER A 57 -4.56 9.64 1.04
N LYS A 58 -4.60 10.95 0.80
CA LYS A 58 -3.95 11.96 1.65
C LYS A 58 -4.47 11.99 3.09
N SER A 59 -5.73 11.63 3.31
CA SER A 59 -6.36 11.62 4.63
C SER A 59 -6.22 10.29 5.37
N MET A 60 -5.87 9.19 4.69
CA MET A 60 -5.91 7.85 5.28
C MET A 60 -4.59 7.08 5.14
N MET A 61 -4.02 6.98 3.94
CA MET A 61 -2.82 6.18 3.67
C MET A 61 -1.54 6.94 4.02
N ILE A 62 -1.44 8.20 3.59
CA ILE A 62 -0.24 9.02 3.84
C ILE A 62 0.05 9.18 5.35
N PRO A 63 -0.94 9.48 6.22
CA PRO A 63 -0.68 9.56 7.65
C PRO A 63 -0.13 8.26 8.25
N ARG A 64 -0.50 7.09 7.72
CA ARG A 64 0.03 5.79 8.14
C ARG A 64 1.47 5.58 7.70
N LEU A 65 1.81 5.95 6.47
CA LEU A 65 3.20 5.88 5.97
C LEU A 65 4.14 6.88 6.68
N LYS A 66 3.59 7.95 7.25
CA LYS A 66 4.36 8.91 8.09
C LYS A 66 4.51 8.44 9.54
N ARG A 67 3.76 7.42 9.97
CA ARG A 67 3.77 6.94 11.35
C ARG A 67 4.70 5.74 11.49
N GLY A 68 5.79 5.96 12.22
CA GLY A 68 6.70 4.89 12.65
C GLY A 68 7.53 4.28 11.53
N SER A 69 8.25 3.22 11.90
CA SER A 69 9.02 2.40 10.97
C SER A 69 8.13 1.35 10.31
N TRP A 70 8.22 1.25 8.99
CA TRP A 70 7.57 0.21 8.21
C TRP A 70 8.53 -0.29 7.14
N THR A 71 8.29 -1.51 6.71
CA THR A 71 9.06 -2.13 5.62
C THR A 71 8.31 -1.92 4.32
N CYS A 72 9.00 -1.40 3.31
CA CYS A 72 8.38 -1.16 2.02
C CYS A 72 7.92 -2.48 1.41
N PRO A 73 6.62 -2.63 1.13
CA PRO A 73 6.10 -3.87 0.58
C PRO A 73 6.59 -4.08 -0.84
N ARG A 74 7.25 -3.12 -1.51
CA ARG A 74 7.77 -3.36 -2.87
C ARG A 74 9.23 -3.80 -2.88
N CYS A 75 10.08 -3.20 -2.04
CA CYS A 75 11.53 -3.44 -2.05
C CYS A 75 12.06 -4.12 -0.78
N GLY A 76 11.27 -4.26 0.28
CA GLY A 76 11.70 -4.88 1.54
C GLY A 76 12.55 -3.99 2.44
N GLU A 77 12.79 -2.73 2.06
CA GLU A 77 13.62 -1.78 2.82
C GLU A 77 12.81 -1.01 3.88
N LYS A 78 13.47 -0.65 4.99
CA LYS A 78 12.83 0.14 6.05
C LYS A 78 12.76 1.63 5.68
N LYS A 79 11.64 2.29 5.99
CA LYS A 79 11.46 3.75 5.92
C LYS A 79 11.81 4.43 7.25
#